data_AF-A0A920C242-F1
#
_entry.id   AF-A0A920C242-F1
#
_cell.length_a   1.000
_cell.length_b   1.000
_cell.length_c   1.000
_cell.angle_alpha   90.00
_cell.angle_beta   90.00
_cell.angle_gamma   90.00
#
_symmetry.space_group_name_H-M   'P 1'
#
loop_
_entity.id
_entity.type
_entity.pdbx_description
1 polymer ?
#
loop_
_entity_poly.entity_id
_entity_poly.type
_entity_poly.pdbx_seq_one_letter_code
_entity_poly.pdbx_strand_id
1 'polypeptide(L)'
;MMEKIDNLPEGEKEVVLQLPNSYFEKGKQKGIEEGMERGIEKGKQEGIKKRNQEVALKLIAKGIPISEIAEITELSQEEIKKLAVD
;
A
#
# COMPACT_ATOMS: atom_id res chain seq x y z
N MET A 1 15.18 -19.70 32.56
CA MET A 1 15.55 -18.43 31.87
C MET A 1 15.60 -17.29 32.88
N MET A 2 14.55 -17.10 33.69
CA MET A 2 14.55 -16.16 34.83
C MET A 2 15.67 -16.41 35.84
N GLU A 3 15.93 -17.66 36.25
CA GLU A 3 17.07 -18.00 37.14
C GLU A 3 18.45 -17.55 36.62
N LYS A 4 18.63 -17.40 35.30
CA LYS A 4 19.89 -16.93 34.72
C LYS A 4 20.00 -15.40 34.75
N ILE A 5 18.87 -14.70 34.73
CA ILE A 5 18.80 -13.24 34.83
C ILE A 5 19.06 -12.81 36.27
N ASP A 6 18.54 -13.56 37.26
CA ASP A 6 18.73 -13.25 38.68
C ASP A 6 20.19 -13.34 39.15
N ASN A 7 21.06 -14.00 38.40
CA ASN A 7 22.48 -14.16 38.69
C ASN A 7 23.40 -13.16 37.96
N LEU A 8 22.86 -12.24 37.16
CA LEU A 8 23.64 -11.21 36.46
C LEU A 8 23.97 -10.00 37.38
N PRO A 9 24.99 -9.20 37.05
CA PRO A 9 25.17 -7.87 37.64
C PRO A 9 23.91 -7.01 37.41
N GLU A 10 23.55 -6.18 38.38
CA GLU A 10 22.28 -5.43 38.39
C GLU A 10 22.11 -4.54 37.15
N GLY A 11 23.19 -3.92 36.65
CA GLY A 11 23.19 -3.16 35.41
C GLY A 11 22.97 -4.00 34.14
N GLU A 12 23.32 -5.29 34.14
CA GLU A 12 23.08 -6.18 33.01
C GLU A 12 21.64 -6.75 33.03
N LYS A 13 21.08 -6.97 34.22
CA LYS A 13 19.67 -7.37 34.38
C LYS A 13 18.72 -6.34 33.78
N GLU A 14 18.96 -5.07 34.06
CA GLU A 14 18.13 -3.97 33.56
C GLU A 14 18.13 -3.91 32.03
N VAL A 15 19.30 -4.04 31.40
CA VAL A 15 19.42 -4.08 29.93
C VAL A 15 18.66 -5.26 29.35
N VAL A 16 18.81 -6.47 29.91
CA VAL A 16 18.14 -7.68 29.40
C VAL A 16 16.62 -7.60 29.55
N LEU A 17 16.11 -7.00 30.61
CA LEU A 17 14.67 -6.79 30.83
C LEU A 17 14.07 -5.72 29.89
N GLN A 18 14.86 -4.76 29.43
CA GLN A 18 14.41 -3.73 28.47
C GLN A 18 14.44 -4.18 27.00
N LEU A 19 15.26 -5.19 26.65
CA LEU A 19 15.35 -5.68 25.27
C LEU A 19 14.01 -6.13 24.67
N PRO A 20 13.17 -6.96 25.34
CA PRO A 20 11.88 -7.39 24.80
C PRO A 20 10.95 -6.23 24.43
N ASN A 21 10.94 -5.17 25.26
CA ASN A 21 10.14 -3.98 25.02
C ASN A 21 10.65 -3.21 23.79
N SER A 22 11.98 -3.11 23.62
CA SER A 22 12.60 -2.45 22.45
C SER A 22 12.26 -3.15 21.14
N TYR A 23 12.33 -4.48 21.09
CA TYR A 23 12.00 -5.24 19.88
C TYR A 23 10.50 -5.20 19.56
N PHE A 24 9.64 -5.23 20.58
CA PHE A 24 8.19 -5.11 20.39
C PHE A 24 7.82 -3.75 19.78
N GLU A 25 8.32 -2.65 20.35
CA GLU A 25 8.05 -1.31 19.82
C GLU A 25 8.59 -1.12 18.40
N LYS A 26 9.80 -1.64 18.11
CA LYS A 26 10.34 -1.64 16.74
C LYS A 26 9.47 -2.42 15.76
N GLY A 27 8.99 -3.60 16.16
CA GLY A 27 8.10 -4.42 15.34
C GLY A 27 6.76 -3.74 15.07
N LYS A 28 6.18 -3.11 16.10
CA LYS A 28 4.95 -2.32 16.00
C LYS A 28 5.12 -1.12 15.06
N GLN A 29 6.19 -0.34 15.25
CA GLN A 29 6.48 0.82 14.41
C GLN A 29 6.66 0.41 12.94
N LYS A 30 7.44 -0.65 12.69
CA LYS A 30 7.65 -1.19 11.34
C LYS A 30 6.34 -1.68 10.71
N GLY A 31 5.49 -2.36 11.48
CA GLY A 31 4.18 -2.81 11.00
C GLY A 31 3.25 -1.66 10.63
N ILE A 32 3.24 -0.57 11.40
CA ILE A 32 2.46 0.64 11.11
C ILE A 32 2.98 1.31 9.83
N GLU A 33 4.30 1.48 9.72
CA GLU A 33 4.95 2.11 8.58
C GLU A 33 4.69 1.34 7.28
N GLU A 34 4.94 0.02 7.27
CA GLU A 34 4.66 -0.83 6.11
C GLU A 34 3.17 -0.86 5.75
N GLY A 35 2.29 -0.88 6.75
CA GLY A 35 0.85 -0.86 6.54
C GLY A 35 0.38 0.45 5.90
N MET A 36 0.91 1.58 6.36
CA MET A 36 0.61 2.90 5.84
C MET A 36 1.12 3.07 4.41
N GLU A 37 2.36 2.68 4.14
CA GLU A 37 2.97 2.76 2.80
C GLU A 37 2.18 1.94 1.79
N ARG A 38 1.90 0.66 2.09
CA ARG A 38 1.09 -0.22 1.24
C ARG A 38 -0.32 0.31 1.02
N GLY A 39 -0.93 0.90 2.06
CA GLY A 39 -2.27 1.49 1.97
C GLY A 39 -2.32 2.69 1.05
N ILE A 40 -1.36 3.61 1.18
CA ILE A 40 -1.24 4.81 0.34
C ILE A 40 -0.99 4.42 -1.11
N GLU A 41 -0.07 3.48 -1.37
CA GLU A 41 0.24 3.06 -2.74
C GLU A 41 -0.95 2.39 -3.43
N LYS A 42 -1.65 1.48 -2.75
CA LYS A 42 -2.88 0.86 -3.27
C LYS A 42 -3.95 1.91 -3.55
N GLY A 43 -4.22 2.81 -2.59
CA GLY A 43 -5.22 3.87 -2.76
C GLY A 43 -4.91 4.80 -3.92
N LYS A 44 -3.63 5.14 -4.13
CA LYS A 44 -3.19 5.95 -5.28
C LYS A 44 -3.41 5.21 -6.61
N GLN A 45 -3.02 3.94 -6.70
CA GLN A 45 -3.20 3.14 -7.92
C GLN A 45 -4.69 2.95 -8.26
N GLU A 46 -5.52 2.60 -7.28
CA GLU A 46 -6.97 2.46 -7.46
C GLU A 46 -7.61 3.80 -7.87
N GLY A 47 -7.20 4.91 -7.25
CA GLY A 47 -7.68 6.24 -7.59
C GLY A 47 -7.34 6.67 -9.02
N ILE A 48 -6.09 6.45 -9.46
CA ILE A 48 -5.66 6.72 -10.84
C ILE A 48 -6.46 5.85 -11.81
N LYS A 49 -6.58 4.55 -11.54
CA LYS A 49 -7.34 3.64 -12.40
C LYS A 49 -8.79 4.06 -12.55
N LYS A 50 -9.48 4.35 -11.43
CA LYS A 50 -10.86 4.83 -11.44
C LYS A 50 -11.00 6.14 -12.21
N ARG A 51 -10.09 7.08 -11.99
CA ARG A 51 -10.08 8.36 -12.71
C ARG A 51 -9.94 8.17 -14.21
N ASN A 52 -9.04 7.28 -14.66
CA ASN A 52 -8.81 6.99 -16.07
C ASN A 52 -10.03 6.32 -16.72
N GLN A 53 -10.70 5.40 -16.01
CA GLN A 53 -11.96 4.81 -16.46
C GLN A 53 -13.07 5.87 -16.63
N GLU A 54 -13.19 6.80 -15.68
CA GLU A 54 -14.14 7.92 -15.78
C GLU A 54 -13.82 8.88 -16.93
N VAL A 55 -12.54 9.11 -17.25
CA VAL A 55 -12.15 9.84 -18.48
C VAL A 55 -12.62 9.05 -19.70
N ALA A 56 -12.28 7.77 -19.77
CA ALA A 56 -12.55 6.92 -20.93
C ALA A 56 -14.03 6.92 -21.27
N LEU A 57 -14.92 6.76 -20.28
CA LEU A 57 -16.37 6.82 -20.46
C LEU A 57 -16.83 8.16 -21.06
N LYS A 58 -16.29 9.29 -20.58
CA LYS A 58 -16.62 10.61 -21.12
C LYS A 58 -16.13 10.80 -22.56
N LEU A 59 -14.99 10.21 -22.92
CA LEU A 59 -14.45 10.26 -24.28
C LEU A 59 -15.23 9.35 -25.22
N ILE A 60 -15.64 8.16 -24.77
CA ILE A 60 -16.55 7.25 -25.51
C ILE A 60 -17.85 7.99 -25.83
N ALA A 61 -18.46 8.65 -24.83
CA ALA A 61 -19.69 9.42 -25.02
C ALA A 61 -19.55 10.58 -26.02
N LYS A 62 -18.32 11.07 -26.23
CA LYS A 62 -17.99 12.10 -27.23
C LYS A 62 -17.66 11.53 -28.62
N GLY A 63 -17.70 10.20 -28.78
CA GLY A 63 -17.40 9.53 -30.05
C GLY A 63 -15.92 9.49 -30.41
N ILE A 64 -15.02 9.66 -29.44
CA ILE A 64 -13.58 9.59 -29.67
C ILE A 64 -13.17 8.13 -29.98
N PRO A 65 -12.28 7.89 -30.96
CA PRO A 65 -11.83 6.53 -31.29
C PRO A 65 -11.14 5.83 -30.11
N ILE A 66 -11.40 4.53 -29.94
CA ILE A 66 -10.83 3.71 -28.85
C ILE A 66 -9.29 3.77 -28.80
N SER A 67 -8.63 3.85 -29.96
CA SER A 67 -7.16 3.98 -30.03
C SER A 67 -6.66 5.25 -29.36
N GLU A 68 -7.32 6.39 -29.60
CA GLU A 68 -6.96 7.68 -29.02
C GLU A 68 -7.34 7.74 -27.53
N ILE A 69 -8.45 7.11 -27.14
CA ILE A 69 -8.81 6.97 -25.73
C ILE A 69 -7.75 6.16 -24.97
N ALA A 70 -7.21 5.10 -25.57
CA ALA A 70 -6.15 4.29 -24.97
C ALA A 70 -4.88 5.11 -24.71
N GLU A 71 -4.51 5.98 -25.65
CA GLU A 71 -3.36 6.89 -25.49
C GLU A 71 -3.60 7.93 -24.39
N ILE A 72 -4.81 8.52 -24.32
CA ILE A 72 -5.12 9.58 -23.34
C ILE A 72 -5.27 9.02 -21.91
N THR A 73 -5.85 7.82 -21.78
CA THR A 73 -6.24 7.26 -20.48
C THR A 73 -5.26 6.22 -19.95
N GLU A 74 -4.24 5.88 -20.73
CA GLU A 74 -3.27 4.80 -20.44
C GLU A 74 -3.95 3.45 -20.15
N LEU A 75 -5.18 3.27 -20.63
CA LEU A 75 -5.93 2.02 -20.54
C LEU A 75 -5.72 1.20 -21.80
N SER A 76 -5.77 -0.12 -21.66
CA SER A 76 -5.78 -0.99 -22.83
C SER A 76 -7.07 -0.81 -23.63
N GLN A 77 -7.01 -1.03 -24.94
CA GLN A 77 -8.21 -1.03 -25.77
C GLN A 77 -9.24 -2.07 -25.32
N GLU A 78 -8.80 -3.19 -24.72
CA GLU A 78 -9.68 -4.20 -24.15
C GLU A 78 -10.45 -3.67 -22.93
N GLU A 79 -9.77 -2.96 -22.02
CA GLU A 79 -10.43 -2.32 -20.88
C GLU A 79 -11.44 -1.27 -21.33
N ILE A 80 -11.09 -0.45 -22.33
CA ILE A 80 -12.00 0.55 -22.90
C ILE A 80 -13.21 -0.10 -23.57
N LYS A 81 -13.02 -1.20 -24.31
CA LYS A 81 -14.12 -1.96 -24.89
C LYS A 81 -15.05 -2.53 -23.83
N LYS A 82 -14.52 -3.03 -22.71
CA LYS A 82 -15.35 -3.50 -21.58
C LYS A 82 -16.19 -2.36 -21.00
N LEU A 83 -15.58 -1.18 -20.79
CA LEU A 83 -16.30 0.01 -20.31
C LEU A 83 -17.40 0.51 -21.26
N ALA A 84 -17.28 0.24 -22.56
CA ALA A 84 -18.27 0.66 -23.56
C ALA A 84 -19.47 -0.31 -23.70
N VAL A 85 -19.39 -1.49 -23.09
CA VAL A 85 -20.39 -2.57 -23.20
C VAL A 85 -21.23 -2.72 -21.91
N ASP A 86 -20.75 -2.17 -20.78
CA ASP A 86 -21.54 -1.97 -19.56
C ASP A 86 -22.59 -0.85 -19.73
#